data_AF-A0A443IQV7-F1
#
_entry.id   AF-A0A443IQV7-F1
#
_cell.length_a   1.000
_cell.length_b   1.000
_cell.length_c   1.000
_cell.angle_alpha   90.00
_cell.angle_beta   90.00
_cell.angle_gamma   90.00
#
_symmetry.space_group_name_H-M   'P 1'
#
loop_
_entity.id
_entity.type
_entity.pdbx_description
1 polymer ?
#
loop_
_entity_poly.entity_id
_entity_poly.type
_entity_poly.pdbx_seq_one_letter_code
_entity_poly.pdbx_strand_id
1 'polypeptide(L)'
;MAFLQVQVAGPVIAPSGLPPHAAKIEFRLRSYVAADDTLAVPQLVTANVIGGAINATLIGSPEGVVYDVDYVALLAGHQRRIPMRHIVIDGSGPFSLADLVEQTVRIPSRVKSETSIKRGDTLSLGMIWVGDFDQRLDHTGVDIAASLLGPDGVLRALTVTKLTPATDGEVEITMTAAETAALPLGPHQIDIKFSTISRVSRTMTGTITVLQEITP
;
A
#
# COMPACT_ATOMS: atom_id res chain seq x y z
N MET A 1 25.97 9.24 11.00
CA MET A 1 24.57 8.82 10.95
C MET A 1 23.85 9.29 12.22
N ALA A 2 23.01 10.31 12.10
CA ALA A 2 22.31 10.89 13.23
C ALA A 2 20.85 10.42 13.30
N PHE A 3 20.36 10.15 14.51
CA PHE A 3 18.93 10.01 14.76
C PHE A 3 18.20 11.32 14.55
N LEU A 4 16.97 11.22 14.05
CA LEU A 4 16.05 12.34 13.91
C LEU A 4 14.90 12.16 14.91
N GLN A 5 14.44 13.26 15.52
CA GLN A 5 13.14 13.26 16.19
C GLN A 5 12.07 13.58 15.16
N VAL A 6 11.12 12.67 14.99
CA VAL A 6 10.11 12.75 13.95
C VAL A 6 8.73 12.83 14.59
N GLN A 7 7.96 13.83 14.17
CA GLN A 7 6.59 13.99 14.63
C GLN A 7 5.64 13.13 13.79
N VAL A 8 4.89 12.28 14.47
CA VAL A 8 3.78 11.50 13.91
C VAL A 8 2.48 12.03 14.52
N ALA A 9 1.66 12.67 13.70
CA ALA A 9 0.43 13.31 14.15
C ALA A 9 -0.68 13.15 13.12
N GLY A 10 -1.91 13.01 13.57
CA GLY A 10 -3.04 12.89 12.66
C GLY A 10 -4.26 12.21 13.27
N PRO A 11 -5.35 12.15 12.50
CA PRO A 11 -6.56 11.48 12.93
C PRO A 11 -6.31 10.00 13.18
N VAL A 12 -7.01 9.45 14.18
CA VAL A 12 -7.05 8.02 14.48
C VAL A 12 -8.50 7.59 14.38
N ILE A 13 -8.75 6.63 13.50
CA ILE A 13 -10.05 5.98 13.39
C ILE A 13 -9.96 4.68 14.20
N ALA A 14 -10.93 4.44 15.07
CA ALA A 14 -10.96 3.17 15.79
C ALA A 14 -11.16 2.02 14.79
N PRO A 15 -10.65 0.81 15.06
CA PRO A 15 -10.89 -0.36 14.21
C PRO A 15 -12.38 -0.69 14.01
N SER A 16 -13.27 -0.17 14.86
CA SER A 16 -14.72 -0.30 14.76
C SER A 16 -15.38 0.75 13.86
N GLY A 17 -14.64 1.71 13.29
CA GLY A 17 -15.17 2.85 12.54
C GLY A 17 -15.86 3.93 13.39
N LEU A 18 -15.98 3.72 14.70
CA LEU A 18 -16.53 4.70 15.65
C LEU A 18 -15.44 5.67 16.14
N PRO A 19 -15.81 6.87 16.63
CA PRO A 19 -14.85 7.77 17.25
C PRO A 19 -14.14 7.07 18.43
N PRO A 20 -12.80 7.13 18.50
CA PRO A 20 -12.05 6.52 19.60
C PRO A 20 -12.38 7.23 20.92
N HIS A 21 -12.91 6.49 21.89
CA HIS A 21 -13.20 6.98 23.24
C HIS A 21 -12.21 6.36 24.23
N ALA A 22 -11.45 7.20 24.97
CA ALA A 22 -10.42 6.77 25.92
C ALA A 22 -9.43 5.74 25.33
N ALA A 23 -8.79 6.10 24.21
CA ALA A 23 -7.84 5.26 23.50
C ALA A 23 -6.44 5.88 23.46
N LYS A 24 -5.44 5.04 23.19
CA LYS A 24 -4.05 5.44 22.99
C LYS A 24 -3.41 4.54 21.93
N ILE A 25 -2.38 5.06 21.28
CA ILE A 25 -1.51 4.32 20.37
C ILE A 25 -0.21 4.05 21.10
N GLU A 26 0.25 2.80 21.05
CA GLU A 26 1.52 2.36 21.60
C GLU A 26 2.47 2.01 20.46
N PHE A 27 3.63 2.66 20.40
CA PHE A 27 4.70 2.40 19.44
C PHE A 27 5.85 1.71 20.17
N ARG A 28 6.27 0.55 19.68
CA ARG A 28 7.39 -0.21 20.22
C ARG A 28 8.45 -0.37 19.16
N LEU A 29 9.64 0.16 19.40
CA LEU A 29 10.77 -0.05 18.51
C LEU A 29 11.09 -1.56 18.43
N ARG A 30 11.12 -2.10 17.23
CA ARG A 30 11.21 -3.55 16.97
C ARG A 30 12.58 -4.15 17.27
N SER A 31 13.63 -3.40 16.97
CA SER A 31 15.01 -3.83 17.15
C SER A 31 15.85 -2.65 17.60
N TYR A 32 16.97 -2.96 18.24
CA TYR A 32 18.00 -1.96 18.48
C TYR A 32 18.40 -1.33 17.14
N VAL A 33 18.55 -0.01 17.14
CA VAL A 33 19.10 0.73 16.00
C VAL A 33 20.30 1.49 16.53
N ALA A 34 21.44 1.38 15.84
CA ALA A 34 22.64 2.12 16.17
C ALA A 34 22.87 3.18 15.08
N ALA A 35 23.23 4.38 15.49
CA ALA A 35 23.55 5.49 14.60
C ALA A 35 24.68 6.30 15.24
N ASP A 36 25.84 6.35 14.59
CA ASP A 36 27.10 6.86 15.16
C ASP A 36 27.40 6.21 16.53
N ASP A 37 27.61 7.02 17.57
CA ASP A 37 27.86 6.58 18.95
C ASP A 37 26.58 6.43 19.79
N THR A 38 25.40 6.51 19.16
CA THR A 38 24.11 6.47 19.87
C THR A 38 23.38 5.16 19.58
N LEU A 39 22.86 4.54 20.64
CA LEU A 39 22.03 3.33 20.57
C LEU A 39 20.58 3.68 20.93
N ALA A 40 19.67 3.49 19.97
CA ALA A 40 18.24 3.49 20.24
C ALA A 40 17.83 2.09 20.72
N VAL A 41 17.40 2.01 21.98
CA VAL A 41 16.95 0.79 22.64
C VAL A 41 15.43 0.67 22.51
N PRO A 42 14.85 -0.54 22.36
CA PRO A 42 13.41 -0.76 22.39
C PRO A 42 12.73 -0.09 23.61
N GLN A 43 12.05 1.02 23.36
CA GLN A 43 11.22 1.73 24.34
C GLN A 43 9.80 1.87 23.81
N LEU A 44 8.85 1.84 24.74
CA LEU A 44 7.43 2.03 24.44
C LEU A 44 7.12 3.53 24.42
N VAL A 45 6.79 4.07 23.26
CA VAL A 45 6.24 5.42 23.14
C VAL A 45 4.72 5.32 23.14
N THR A 46 4.05 6.11 23.98
CA THR A 46 2.59 6.11 24.09
C THR A 46 2.03 7.47 23.69
N ALA A 47 1.05 7.49 22.80
CA ALA A 47 0.34 8.69 22.38
C ALA A 47 -1.15 8.56 22.69
N ASN A 48 -1.68 9.46 23.50
CA ASN A 48 -3.11 9.48 23.82
C ASN A 48 -3.91 10.01 22.63
N VAL A 49 -5.07 9.39 22.37
CA VAL A 49 -6.00 9.89 21.36
C VAL A 49 -6.84 11.00 21.99
N ILE A 50 -6.63 12.24 21.54
CA ILE A 50 -7.31 13.44 22.04
C ILE A 50 -8.04 14.08 20.87
N GLY A 51 -9.36 14.30 21.00
CA GLY A 51 -10.17 14.87 19.92
C GLY A 51 -10.18 14.04 18.64
N GLY A 52 -9.94 12.72 18.73
CA GLY A 52 -9.84 11.83 17.58
C GLY A 52 -8.50 11.86 16.86
N ALA A 53 -7.47 12.49 17.41
CA ALA A 53 -6.14 12.56 16.82
C ALA A 53 -5.03 12.19 17.83
N ILE A 54 -3.85 11.82 17.31
CA ILE A 54 -2.64 11.65 18.11
C ILE A 54 -1.59 12.69 17.76
N ASN A 55 -0.65 12.86 18.68
CA ASN A 55 0.61 13.54 18.44
C ASN A 55 1.71 12.77 19.21
N ALA A 56 2.68 12.23 18.49
CA ALA A 56 3.77 11.42 19.02
C ALA A 56 5.10 11.88 18.44
N THR A 57 6.17 11.78 19.23
CA THR A 57 7.54 11.98 18.76
C THR A 57 8.25 10.63 18.78
N LEU A 58 8.69 10.18 17.61
CA LEU A 58 9.42 8.93 17.41
C LEU A 58 10.85 9.21 16.97
N ILE A 59 11.70 8.19 17.03
CA ILE A 59 13.04 8.24 16.46
C ILE A 59 12.95 7.81 15.00
N GLY A 60 13.56 8.58 14.11
CA GLY A 60 13.69 8.28 12.69
C GLY A 60 15.15 8.22 12.25
N SER A 61 15.35 7.68 11.05
CA SER A 61 16.63 7.63 10.35
C SER A 61 16.35 7.65 8.85
N PRO A 62 17.21 8.24 8.00
CA PRO A 62 17.11 8.11 6.55
C PRO A 62 17.12 6.66 6.03
N GLU A 63 17.65 5.71 6.81
CA GLU A 63 17.66 4.29 6.47
C GLU A 63 16.39 3.54 6.90
N GLY A 64 15.50 4.21 7.66
CA GLY A 64 14.26 3.64 8.17
C GLY A 64 14.39 3.05 9.57
N VAL A 65 13.49 3.46 10.47
CA VAL A 65 13.33 2.88 11.82
C VAL A 65 11.97 2.20 11.92
N VAL A 66 11.93 0.94 12.35
CA VAL A 66 10.70 0.12 12.36
C VAL A 66 10.09 0.07 13.76
N TYR A 67 8.80 0.42 13.85
CA TYR A 67 8.01 0.33 15.08
C TYR A 67 6.85 -0.65 14.94
N ASP A 68 6.64 -1.50 15.93
CA ASP A 68 5.37 -2.18 16.13
C ASP A 68 4.34 -1.19 16.72
N VAL A 69 3.12 -1.21 16.19
CA VAL A 69 2.08 -0.26 16.60
C VAL A 69 0.89 -1.02 17.15
N ASP A 70 0.38 -0.60 18.30
CA ASP A 70 -0.78 -1.19 18.95
C ASP A 70 -1.83 -0.10 19.23
N TYR A 71 -3.07 -0.32 18.81
CA TYR A 71 -4.21 0.47 19.25
C TYR A 71 -4.73 -0.09 20.58
N VAL A 72 -4.79 0.74 21.61
CA VAL A 72 -5.19 0.33 22.95
C VAL A 72 -6.40 1.13 23.36
N ALA A 73 -7.51 0.45 23.61
CA ALA A 73 -8.76 1.08 24.04
C ALA A 73 -9.40 0.35 25.21
N LEU A 74 -10.17 1.09 26.00
CA LEU A 74 -11.03 0.54 27.03
C LEU A 74 -12.34 0.06 26.38
N LEU A 75 -12.56 -1.24 26.34
CA LEU A 75 -13.76 -1.87 25.80
C LEU A 75 -14.44 -2.66 26.91
N ALA A 76 -15.69 -2.31 27.24
CA ALA A 76 -16.47 -2.95 28.30
C ALA A 76 -15.70 -3.06 29.65
N GLY A 77 -15.03 -1.97 30.05
CA GLY A 77 -14.26 -1.89 31.30
C GLY A 77 -12.91 -2.61 31.28
N HIS A 78 -12.52 -3.24 30.18
CA HIS A 78 -11.25 -3.95 30.03
C HIS A 78 -10.37 -3.27 28.99
N GLN A 79 -9.07 -3.16 29.27
CA GLN A 79 -8.12 -2.66 28.30
C GLN A 79 -7.86 -3.74 27.25
N ARG A 80 -8.20 -3.44 26.00
CA ARG A 80 -7.92 -4.32 24.86
C ARG A 80 -6.82 -3.70 24.02
N ARG A 81 -5.83 -4.53 23.70
CA ARG A 81 -4.78 -4.21 22.74
C ARG A 81 -5.16 -4.83 21.40
N ILE A 82 -5.17 -4.01 20.37
CA ILE A 82 -5.46 -4.38 18.99
C ILE A 82 -4.18 -4.08 18.20
N PRO A 83 -3.39 -5.10 17.82
CA PRO A 83 -2.17 -4.87 17.07
C PRO A 83 -2.49 -4.23 15.72
N MET A 84 -1.80 -3.14 15.44
CA MET A 84 -1.74 -2.51 14.13
C MET A 84 -0.48 -3.01 13.39
N ARG A 85 -0.36 -2.71 12.10
CA ARG A 85 0.85 -3.05 11.35
C ARG A 85 2.04 -2.20 11.80
N HIS A 86 3.23 -2.71 11.53
CA HIS A 86 4.47 -2.01 11.84
C HIS A 86 4.64 -0.81 10.90
N ILE A 87 5.13 0.30 11.41
CA ILE A 87 5.41 1.50 10.62
C ILE A 87 6.91 1.67 10.43
N VAL A 88 7.32 2.36 9.37
CA VAL A 88 8.72 2.71 9.11
C VAL A 88 8.87 4.22 9.09
N ILE A 89 9.84 4.74 9.84
CA ILE A 89 10.18 6.17 9.89
C ILE A 89 11.49 6.38 9.12
N ASP A 90 11.40 6.76 7.84
CA ASP A 90 12.51 6.87 6.89
C ASP A 90 12.88 8.32 6.50
N GLY A 91 12.32 9.32 7.18
CA GLY A 91 12.55 10.74 6.85
C GLY A 91 12.27 11.69 8.01
N SER A 92 12.40 13.00 7.76
CA SER A 92 12.28 14.06 8.77
C SER A 92 10.83 14.41 9.18
N GLY A 93 9.82 13.91 8.48
CA GLY A 93 8.41 14.22 8.73
C GLY A 93 8.00 15.65 8.33
N PRO A 94 6.78 16.10 8.72
CA PRO A 94 5.82 15.38 9.57
C PRO A 94 5.12 14.23 8.83
N PHE A 95 4.76 13.18 9.57
CA PHE A 95 4.00 12.05 9.03
C PHE A 95 2.63 11.93 9.72
N SER A 96 1.61 11.48 9.00
CA SER A 96 0.37 11.02 9.63
C SER A 96 0.39 9.53 9.93
N LEU A 97 -0.32 9.10 10.98
CA LEU A 97 -0.42 7.67 11.30
C LEU A 97 -1.08 6.90 10.15
N ALA A 98 -2.04 7.52 9.46
CA ALA A 98 -2.69 6.93 8.29
C ALA A 98 -1.66 6.67 7.18
N ASP A 99 -0.85 7.67 6.81
CA ASP A 99 0.18 7.53 5.77
C ASP A 99 1.19 6.43 6.11
N LEU A 100 1.59 6.33 7.38
CA LEU A 100 2.58 5.35 7.85
C LEU A 100 2.01 3.93 7.92
N VAL A 101 0.75 3.78 8.30
CA VAL A 101 0.06 2.48 8.26
C VAL A 101 -0.20 2.06 6.81
N GLU A 102 -0.53 3.01 5.93
CA GLU A 102 -0.68 2.80 4.49
C GLU A 102 0.63 2.37 3.80
N GLN A 103 1.79 2.85 4.28
CA GLN A 103 3.10 2.34 3.85
C GLN A 103 3.27 0.82 4.10
N THR A 104 2.48 0.24 5.00
CA THR A 104 2.46 -1.21 5.28
C THR A 104 1.43 -2.01 4.49
N VAL A 105 0.67 -1.38 3.58
CA VAL A 105 -0.29 -2.05 2.69
C VAL A 105 0.47 -3.02 1.77
N ARG A 106 0.61 -4.27 2.21
CA ARG A 106 0.82 -5.41 1.33
C ARG A 106 -0.53 -5.83 0.78
N ILE A 107 -0.82 -5.43 -0.47
CA ILE A 107 -1.75 -6.14 -1.35
C ILE A 107 -1.38 -7.63 -1.25
N PRO A 108 -2.34 -8.52 -0.94
CA PRO A 108 -2.08 -9.93 -0.72
C PRO A 108 -1.24 -10.52 -1.85
N SER A 109 -0.18 -11.26 -1.51
CA SER A 109 0.65 -12.02 -2.47
C SER A 109 -0.09 -13.20 -3.13
N ARG A 110 -1.42 -13.24 -3.03
CA ARG A 110 -2.29 -14.35 -3.44
C ARG A 110 -3.33 -13.96 -4.49
N VAL A 111 -3.05 -12.97 -5.33
CA VAL A 111 -3.69 -12.95 -6.65
C VAL A 111 -2.84 -13.86 -7.53
N LYS A 112 -3.35 -15.07 -7.82
CA LYS A 112 -2.71 -15.98 -8.77
C LYS A 112 -2.65 -15.27 -10.13
N SER A 113 -1.48 -14.74 -10.48
CA SER A 113 -1.26 -13.83 -11.60
C SER A 113 -0.95 -14.59 -12.89
N GLU A 114 -1.84 -15.51 -13.26
CA GLU A 114 -1.76 -16.21 -14.53
C GLU A 114 -3.13 -16.10 -15.19
N THR A 115 -3.23 -15.17 -16.15
CA THR A 115 -4.38 -15.06 -17.04
C THR A 115 -3.95 -15.52 -18.43
N SER A 116 -4.83 -16.24 -19.12
CA SER A 116 -4.64 -16.54 -20.54
C SER A 116 -5.64 -15.79 -21.39
N ILE A 117 -5.18 -15.23 -22.50
CA ILE A 117 -6.03 -14.57 -23.50
C ILE A 117 -5.69 -15.11 -24.88
N LYS A 118 -6.64 -15.06 -25.81
CA LYS A 118 -6.35 -15.31 -27.22
C LYS A 118 -5.98 -14.00 -27.90
N ARG A 119 -5.13 -14.08 -28.93
CA ARG A 119 -4.91 -12.93 -29.83
C ARG A 119 -6.24 -12.52 -30.46
N GLY A 120 -6.53 -11.22 -30.48
CA GLY A 120 -7.76 -10.69 -31.05
C GLY A 120 -8.92 -10.56 -30.06
N ASP A 121 -8.80 -11.07 -28.83
CA ASP A 121 -9.79 -10.83 -27.79
C ASP A 121 -9.50 -9.52 -27.06
N THR A 122 -10.52 -8.87 -26.50
CA THR A 122 -10.31 -7.77 -25.57
C THR A 122 -9.76 -8.30 -24.26
N LEU A 123 -8.62 -7.76 -23.80
CA LEU A 123 -8.14 -7.97 -22.44
C LEU A 123 -8.88 -6.99 -21.52
N SER A 124 -9.52 -7.48 -20.47
CA SER A 124 -10.02 -6.68 -19.35
C SER A 124 -9.65 -7.35 -18.03
N LEU A 125 -9.01 -6.59 -17.15
CA LEU A 125 -8.61 -7.00 -15.80
C LEU A 125 -9.24 -6.03 -14.80
N GLY A 126 -10.24 -6.51 -14.08
CA GLY A 126 -10.81 -5.80 -12.94
C GLY A 126 -9.89 -5.91 -11.73
N MET A 127 -9.63 -4.79 -11.07
CA MET A 127 -8.80 -4.70 -9.88
C MET A 127 -9.49 -3.86 -8.83
N ILE A 128 -9.24 -4.20 -7.57
CA ILE A 128 -9.67 -3.40 -6.43
C ILE A 128 -8.42 -3.08 -5.63
N TRP A 129 -8.17 -1.79 -5.43
CA TRP A 129 -7.11 -1.35 -4.56
C TRP A 129 -7.57 -1.52 -3.11
N VAL A 130 -7.02 -2.54 -2.46
CA VAL A 130 -7.31 -2.83 -1.07
C VAL A 130 -6.12 -2.53 -0.18
N GLY A 131 -6.43 -1.95 0.98
CA GLY A 131 -5.54 -1.70 2.09
C GLY A 131 -5.45 -2.92 2.99
N ASP A 132 -5.04 -2.68 4.24
CA ASP A 132 -5.09 -3.73 5.24
C ASP A 132 -6.53 -4.08 5.61
N PHE A 133 -6.75 -5.34 6.02
CA PHE A 133 -8.07 -5.86 6.42
C PHE A 133 -9.12 -5.85 5.29
N ASP A 134 -8.67 -5.97 4.04
CA ASP A 134 -9.53 -5.97 2.84
C ASP A 134 -10.39 -4.69 2.68
N GLN A 135 -9.99 -3.59 3.32
CA GLN A 135 -10.65 -2.31 3.15
C GLN A 135 -10.33 -1.76 1.74
N ARG A 136 -11.35 -1.28 1.04
CA ARG A 136 -11.17 -0.56 -0.23
C ARG A 136 -10.48 0.77 0.04
N LEU A 137 -9.48 1.12 -0.77
CA LEU A 137 -8.75 2.38 -0.66
C LEU A 137 -9.24 3.37 -1.71
N ASP A 138 -9.36 4.63 -1.32
CA ASP A 138 -9.68 5.73 -2.23
C ASP A 138 -8.49 5.99 -3.17
N HIS A 139 -8.75 6.05 -4.48
CA HIS A 139 -7.73 6.35 -5.48
C HIS A 139 -7.72 7.82 -5.95
N THR A 140 -8.39 8.72 -5.21
CA THR A 140 -8.41 10.16 -5.49
C THR A 140 -7.00 10.73 -5.41
N GLY A 141 -6.56 11.42 -6.47
CA GLY A 141 -5.21 12.00 -6.55
C GLY A 141 -4.09 10.98 -6.75
N VAL A 142 -4.43 9.72 -7.05
CA VAL A 142 -3.46 8.66 -7.34
C VAL A 142 -3.39 8.40 -8.85
N ASP A 143 -2.17 8.40 -9.36
CA ASP A 143 -1.82 8.02 -10.72
C ASP A 143 -1.55 6.51 -10.77
N ILE A 144 -2.19 5.84 -11.72
CA ILE A 144 -2.07 4.40 -11.92
C ILE A 144 -1.68 4.17 -13.37
N ALA A 145 -0.53 3.55 -13.58
CA ALA A 145 -0.01 3.21 -14.90
C ALA A 145 0.17 1.70 -14.99
N ALA A 146 -0.12 1.11 -16.13
CA ALA A 146 0.09 -0.31 -16.38
C ALA A 146 0.81 -0.52 -17.71
N SER A 147 1.67 -1.53 -17.74
CA SER A 147 2.46 -1.87 -18.91
C SER A 147 2.63 -3.37 -19.03
N LEU A 148 2.79 -3.83 -20.27
CA LEU A 148 2.96 -5.23 -20.63
C LEU A 148 4.31 -5.39 -21.34
N LEU A 149 5.21 -6.15 -20.73
CA LEU A 149 6.48 -6.56 -21.32
C LEU A 149 6.30 -7.89 -22.04
N GLY A 150 6.45 -7.88 -23.36
CA GLY A 150 6.37 -9.09 -24.17
C GLY A 150 7.65 -9.93 -24.13
N PRO A 151 7.58 -11.19 -24.59
CA PRO A 151 8.74 -12.06 -24.78
C PRO A 151 9.73 -11.51 -25.83
N ASP A 152 9.28 -10.57 -26.66
CA ASP A 152 10.09 -9.79 -27.59
C ASP A 152 10.90 -8.67 -26.91
N GLY A 153 10.74 -8.49 -25.59
CA GLY A 153 11.41 -7.43 -24.82
C GLY A 153 10.79 -6.04 -25.01
N VAL A 154 9.66 -5.93 -25.72
CA VAL A 154 9.01 -4.64 -25.97
C VAL A 154 7.97 -4.36 -24.89
N LEU A 155 8.10 -3.20 -24.25
CA LEU A 155 7.13 -2.70 -23.27
C LEU A 155 6.00 -1.95 -23.97
N ARG A 156 4.75 -2.34 -23.67
CA ARG A 156 3.53 -1.76 -24.24
C ARG A 156 2.70 -1.15 -23.12
N ALA A 157 2.25 0.09 -23.27
CA ALA A 157 1.36 0.69 -22.28
C ALA A 157 -0.04 0.05 -22.36
N LEU A 158 -0.68 -0.13 -21.21
CA LEU A 158 -2.06 -0.60 -21.10
C LEU A 158 -2.97 0.57 -20.75
N THR A 159 -4.23 0.50 -21.17
CA THR A 159 -5.23 1.49 -20.81
C THR A 159 -5.67 1.24 -19.37
N VAL A 160 -5.62 2.27 -18.53
CA VAL A 160 -6.07 2.20 -17.12
C VAL A 160 -7.24 3.14 -16.94
N THR A 161 -8.37 2.58 -16.49
CA THR A 161 -9.60 3.32 -16.20
C THR A 161 -9.88 3.24 -14.71
N LYS A 162 -9.88 4.40 -14.04
CA LYS A 162 -10.35 4.54 -12.65
C LYS A 162 -11.88 4.54 -12.65
N LEU A 163 -12.50 3.59 -11.97
CA LEU A 163 -13.96 3.48 -11.91
C LEU A 163 -14.54 4.40 -10.83
N THR A 164 -15.80 4.78 -11.00
CA THR A 164 -16.53 5.65 -10.06
C THR A 164 -17.52 4.85 -9.22
N PRO A 165 -17.64 5.12 -7.91
CA PRO A 165 -16.97 6.18 -7.16
C PRO A 165 -15.51 5.83 -6.78
N ALA A 166 -14.66 6.86 -6.68
CA ALA A 166 -13.23 6.69 -6.40
C ALA A 166 -12.92 6.02 -5.06
N THR A 167 -13.84 6.16 -4.10
CA THR A 167 -13.79 5.57 -2.77
C THR A 167 -13.83 4.04 -2.77
N ASP A 168 -14.24 3.43 -3.88
CA ASP A 168 -14.31 1.97 -3.99
C ASP A 168 -12.98 1.35 -4.43
N GLY A 169 -12.01 2.17 -4.85
CA GLY A 169 -10.68 1.72 -5.24
C GLY A 169 -10.67 0.85 -6.49
N GLU A 170 -11.76 0.83 -7.26
CA GLU A 170 -11.92 -0.05 -8.41
C GLU A 170 -11.22 0.53 -9.65
N VAL A 171 -10.48 -0.32 -10.34
CA VAL A 171 -9.69 0.04 -11.52
C VAL A 171 -9.86 -1.05 -12.56
N GLU A 172 -10.04 -0.66 -13.81
CA GLU A 172 -10.08 -1.57 -14.93
C GLU A 172 -8.85 -1.33 -15.81
N ILE A 173 -8.10 -2.40 -16.09
CA ILE A 173 -6.98 -2.37 -17.03
C ILE A 173 -7.43 -3.09 -18.31
N THR A 174 -7.35 -2.39 -19.43
CA THR A 174 -7.83 -2.92 -20.72
C THR A 174 -6.80 -2.81 -21.83
N MET A 175 -6.95 -3.72 -22.79
CA MET A 175 -6.28 -3.67 -24.08
C MET A 175 -7.27 -4.15 -25.15
N THR A 176 -7.37 -3.41 -26.24
CA THR A 176 -8.34 -3.70 -27.29
C THR A 176 -8.00 -4.98 -28.04
N ALA A 177 -9.00 -5.57 -28.70
CA ALA A 177 -8.83 -6.69 -29.62
C ALA A 177 -7.75 -6.45 -30.70
N ALA A 178 -7.66 -5.22 -31.24
CA ALA A 178 -6.67 -4.89 -32.25
C ALA A 178 -5.23 -4.89 -31.67
N GLU A 179 -5.08 -4.41 -30.43
CA GLU A 179 -3.79 -4.40 -29.73
C GLU A 179 -3.38 -5.81 -29.30
N THR A 180 -4.30 -6.65 -28.81
CA THR A 180 -4.00 -8.05 -28.46
C THR A 180 -3.68 -8.88 -29.69
N ALA A 181 -4.30 -8.60 -30.84
CA ALA A 181 -3.98 -9.23 -32.10
C ALA A 181 -2.53 -8.95 -32.55
N ALA A 182 -1.94 -7.84 -32.12
CA ALA A 182 -0.54 -7.49 -32.45
C ALA A 182 0.48 -8.04 -31.44
N LEU A 183 0.05 -8.70 -30.36
CA LEU A 183 0.98 -9.27 -29.38
C LEU A 183 1.70 -10.50 -29.93
N PRO A 184 3.00 -10.69 -29.59
CA PRO A 184 3.66 -11.96 -29.79
C PRO A 184 2.95 -13.06 -28.98
N LEU A 185 3.15 -14.32 -29.35
CA LEU A 185 2.61 -15.45 -28.58
C LEU A 185 3.49 -15.73 -27.36
N GLY A 186 2.89 -16.26 -26.29
CA GLY A 186 3.59 -16.69 -25.10
C GLY A 186 3.44 -15.75 -23.89
N PRO A 187 4.31 -15.91 -22.88
CA PRO A 187 4.17 -15.21 -21.61
C PRO A 187 4.59 -13.74 -21.73
N HIS A 188 3.73 -12.88 -21.23
CA HIS A 188 3.97 -11.45 -21.07
C HIS A 188 3.98 -11.12 -19.59
N GLN A 189 4.90 -10.27 -19.15
CA GLN A 189 4.88 -9.73 -17.80
C GLN A 189 4.04 -8.46 -17.76
N ILE A 190 3.05 -8.39 -16.88
CA ILE A 190 2.29 -7.15 -16.62
C ILE A 190 2.86 -6.46 -15.40
N ASP A 191 3.19 -5.19 -15.54
CA ASP A 191 3.67 -4.33 -14.46
C ASP A 191 2.66 -3.19 -14.23
N ILE A 192 2.26 -2.97 -12.98
CA ILE A 192 1.26 -1.96 -12.60
C ILE A 192 1.86 -1.08 -11.51
N LYS A 193 1.93 0.22 -11.78
CA LYS A 193 2.56 1.21 -10.92
C LYS A 193 1.51 2.16 -10.35
N PHE A 194 1.57 2.36 -9.04
CA PHE A 194 0.77 3.33 -8.31
C PHE A 194 1.68 4.45 -7.82
N SER A 195 1.32 5.70 -8.09
CA SER A 195 2.08 6.87 -7.68
C SER A 195 1.16 8.00 -7.23
N THR A 196 1.60 8.73 -6.21
CA THR A 196 1.07 10.06 -5.87
C THR A 196 2.03 11.12 -6.40
N ILE A 197 1.63 12.39 -6.31
CA ILE A 197 2.41 13.55 -6.78
C ILE A 197 3.84 13.58 -6.20
N SER A 198 4.05 13.02 -5.00
CA SER A 198 5.32 13.04 -4.29
C SER A 198 6.07 11.71 -4.23
N ARG A 199 5.45 10.57 -4.59
CA ARG A 199 6.09 9.26 -4.42
C ARG A 199 5.50 8.18 -5.34
N VAL A 200 6.36 7.30 -5.83
CA VAL A 200 5.93 5.99 -6.33
C VAL A 200 5.57 5.13 -5.13
N SER A 201 4.29 4.80 -4.99
CA SER A 201 3.77 3.99 -3.88
C SER A 201 4.10 2.51 -4.09
N ARG A 202 3.98 1.96 -5.32
CA ARG A 202 4.23 0.53 -5.59
C ARG A 202 4.34 0.14 -7.06
N THR A 203 4.97 -1.02 -7.33
CA THR A 203 4.85 -1.80 -8.57
C THR A 203 4.31 -3.21 -8.28
N MET A 204 3.28 -3.67 -9.01
CA MET A 204 2.82 -5.07 -9.05
C MET A 204 3.31 -5.72 -10.33
N THR A 205 3.73 -6.98 -10.28
CA THR A 205 4.19 -7.75 -11.44
C THR A 205 3.39 -9.05 -11.55
N GLY A 206 2.87 -9.39 -12.72
CA GLY A 206 2.12 -10.62 -12.99
C GLY A 206 2.41 -11.19 -14.38
N THR A 207 1.78 -12.30 -14.75
CA THR A 207 1.98 -12.94 -16.07
C THR A 207 0.66 -13.08 -16.83
N ILE A 208 0.67 -12.70 -18.10
CA ILE A 208 -0.42 -12.93 -19.05
C ILE A 208 0.12 -13.80 -20.18
N THR A 209 -0.50 -14.95 -20.41
CA THR A 209 -0.11 -15.86 -21.50
C THR A 209 -1.02 -15.64 -22.70
N VAL A 210 -0.43 -15.23 -23.82
CA VAL A 210 -1.16 -15.05 -25.08
C VAL A 210 -1.14 -16.35 -25.87
N LEU A 211 -2.32 -16.92 -26.11
CA LEU A 211 -2.56 -18.19 -26.80
C LEU A 211 -3.01 -17.97 -28.26
N GLN A 212 -2.89 -19.04 -29.07
CA GLN A 212 -3.07 -19.03 -30.53
C GLN A 212 -4.47 -18.56 -31.01
N GLU A 213 -4.50 -18.05 -32.25
CA GLU A 213 -5.68 -17.68 -33.07
C GLU A 213 -6.80 -18.73 -33.06
N ILE A 214 -8.06 -18.27 -33.00
CA ILE A 214 -9.17 -19.03 -33.58
C ILE A 214 -9.16 -18.69 -35.07
N THR A 215 -8.72 -19.62 -35.91
CA THR A 215 -9.01 -19.60 -37.35
C THR A 215 -10.54 -19.56 -37.51
N PRO A 216 -11.09 -18.70 -38.39
CA PRO A 216 -12.53 -18.46 -38.53
C PRO A 216 -13.38 -19.73 -38.72
#